data_AF-A0A951EST7-F1
#
_entry.id   AF-A0A951EST7-F1
#
_cell.length_a   1.000
_cell.length_b   1.000
_cell.length_c   1.000
_cell.angle_alpha   90.00
_cell.angle_beta   90.00
_cell.angle_gamma   90.00
#
_symmetry.space_group_name_H-M   'P 1'
#
loop_
_entity.id
_entity.type
_entity.pdbx_description
1 polymer ?
#
loop_
_entity_poly.entity_id
_entity_poly.type
_entity_poly.pdbx_seq_one_letter_code
_entity_poly.pdbx_strand_id
1 'polypeptide(L)'
;MRTEWVAKRKNDSIRTQMYYARKGMITEEMHYVARRENLAPELVRSEVARGRLIIPANVNHTNLEPMAIGVASKCKINANIGNSAVTSNIEEELEKLRYSVKYGADTVMDLSTGGDIPAIRKA
;
A
#
# COMPACT_ATOMS: atom_id res chain seq x y z
N MET A 1 12.64 0.55 1.39
CA MET A 1 12.69 1.66 0.41
C MET A 1 12.14 2.99 0.96
N ARG A 2 11.18 2.97 1.90
CA ARG A 2 10.54 4.18 2.45
C ARG A 2 11.07 4.64 3.81
N THR A 3 12.09 3.99 4.36
CA THR A 3 12.60 4.25 5.72
C THR A 3 12.98 5.72 5.93
N GLU A 4 13.68 6.31 4.97
CA GLU A 4 14.07 7.74 5.03
C GLU A 4 12.88 8.68 4.90
N TRP A 5 11.90 8.35 4.06
CA TRP A 5 10.71 9.19 3.83
C TRP A 5 9.86 9.26 5.10
N VAL A 6 9.67 8.11 5.75
CA VAL A 6 8.95 8.01 7.02
C VAL A 6 9.73 8.72 8.14
N ALA A 7 11.06 8.62 8.15
CA ALA A 7 11.89 9.27 9.17
C ALA A 7 11.72 10.80 9.18
N LYS A 8 11.63 11.45 8.01
CA LYS A 8 11.41 12.90 7.89
C LYS A 8 10.14 13.39 8.57
N ARG A 9 9.11 12.54 8.63
CA ARG A 9 7.76 12.85 9.14
C ARG A 9 7.45 12.12 10.44
N LYS A 10 8.46 11.54 11.10
CA LYS A 10 8.28 10.68 12.28
C LYS A 10 7.60 11.41 13.45
N ASN A 11 7.90 12.70 13.60
CA ASN A 11 7.43 13.53 14.72
C ASN A 11 6.10 14.24 14.42
N ASP A 12 5.51 14.05 13.24
CA ASP A 12 4.22 14.64 12.91
C ASP A 12 3.10 13.96 13.70
N SER A 13 2.16 14.77 14.22
CA SER A 13 0.99 14.27 14.96
C SER A 13 0.04 13.47 14.08
N ILE A 14 -0.10 13.84 12.80
CA ILE A 14 -0.94 13.16 11.81
C ILE A 14 -0.07 12.78 10.61
N ARG A 15 -0.02 11.48 10.32
CA ARG A 15 0.89 10.88 9.33
C ARG A 15 0.17 10.23 8.15
N THR A 16 -0.98 10.79 7.76
CA THR A 16 -1.77 10.27 6.64
C THR A 16 -1.49 11.07 5.36
N GLN A 17 -1.56 10.39 4.21
CA GLN A 17 -1.37 11.04 2.91
C GLN A 17 -2.42 12.13 2.65
N MET A 18 -3.65 11.92 3.12
CA MET A 18 -4.73 12.93 3.04
C MET A 18 -4.41 14.19 3.85
N TYR A 19 -3.82 14.06 5.04
CA TYR A 19 -3.44 15.21 5.85
C TYR A 19 -2.37 16.05 5.15
N TYR A 20 -1.31 15.41 4.63
CA TYR A 20 -0.26 16.11 3.88
C TYR A 20 -0.82 16.77 2.61
N ALA A 21 -1.66 16.05 1.86
CA ALA A 21 -2.30 16.58 0.66
C ALA A 21 -3.10 17.85 0.94
N ARG A 22 -3.91 17.86 2.02
CA ARG A 22 -4.73 19.01 2.42
C ARG A 22 -3.90 20.20 2.90
N LYS A 23 -2.67 19.98 3.36
CA LYS A 23 -1.69 21.03 3.65
C LYS A 23 -0.95 21.56 2.41
N GLY A 24 -1.30 21.08 1.21
CA GLY A 24 -0.61 21.44 -0.03
C GLY A 24 0.74 20.75 -0.20
N MET A 25 1.09 19.78 0.65
CA MET A 25 2.35 19.05 0.56
C MET A 25 2.22 17.88 -0.41
N ILE A 26 3.16 17.78 -1.34
CA ILE A 26 3.36 16.60 -2.19
C ILE A 26 4.42 15.73 -1.51
N THR A 27 4.02 14.55 -1.04
CA THR A 27 4.94 13.61 -0.38
C THR A 27 5.77 12.80 -1.38
N GLU A 28 6.81 12.13 -0.92
CA GLU A 28 7.57 11.18 -1.75
C GLU A 28 6.66 10.05 -2.27
N GLU A 29 5.67 9.60 -1.48
CA GLU A 29 4.69 8.63 -1.96
C GLU A 29 3.87 9.18 -3.13
N MET A 30 3.41 10.44 -3.07
CA MET A 30 2.68 11.08 -4.17
C MET A 30 3.54 11.22 -5.43
N HIS A 31 4.81 11.62 -5.29
CA HIS A 31 5.75 11.68 -6.40
C HIS A 31 5.99 10.30 -7.03
N TYR A 32 6.13 9.26 -6.19
CA TYR A 32 6.35 7.90 -6.65
C TYR A 32 5.16 7.39 -7.48
N VAL A 33 3.94 7.52 -6.96
CA VAL A 33 2.74 7.05 -7.68
C VAL A 33 2.47 7.89 -8.93
N ALA A 34 2.72 9.20 -8.88
CA ALA A 34 2.59 10.07 -10.05
C ALA A 34 3.50 9.60 -11.19
N ARG A 35 4.76 9.28 -10.89
CA ARG A 35 5.69 8.71 -11.87
C ARG A 35 5.22 7.36 -12.40
N ARG A 36 4.78 6.47 -11.51
CA ARG A 36 4.32 5.11 -11.87
C ARG A 36 3.08 5.12 -12.77
N GLU A 37 2.15 6.04 -12.52
CA GLU A 37 0.90 6.18 -13.27
C GLU A 37 1.01 7.13 -14.49
N ASN A 38 2.17 7.76 -14.70
CA ASN A 38 2.37 8.82 -15.70
C ASN A 38 1.38 9.99 -15.52
N LEU A 39 1.24 10.46 -14.28
CA LEU A 39 0.37 11.58 -13.88
C LEU A 39 1.19 12.75 -13.33
N ALA A 40 0.60 13.94 -13.31
CA ALA A 40 1.19 15.08 -12.60
C ALA A 40 1.13 14.86 -11.07
N PRO A 41 2.20 15.14 -10.30
CA PRO A 41 2.19 15.01 -8.84
C PRO A 41 1.10 15.86 -8.18
N GLU A 42 0.83 17.05 -8.72
CA GLU A 42 -0.22 17.94 -8.21
C GLU A 42 -1.63 17.37 -8.43
N LEU A 43 -1.85 16.64 -9.54
CA LEU A 43 -3.13 15.94 -9.76
C LEU A 43 -3.34 14.89 -8.68
N VAL A 44 -2.33 14.05 -8.41
CA VAL A 44 -2.37 13.05 -7.33
C VAL A 44 -2.67 13.71 -5.99
N ARG A 45 -1.91 14.75 -5.62
CA ARG A 45 -2.12 15.49 -4.36
C ARG A 45 -3.55 16.02 -4.26
N SER A 46 -4.07 16.64 -5.33
CA SER A 46 -5.40 17.23 -5.34
C SER A 46 -6.51 16.19 -5.16
N GLU A 47 -6.40 15.01 -5.80
CA GLU A 47 -7.39 13.94 -5.68
C GLU A 47 -7.30 13.24 -4.32
N VAL A 48 -6.09 13.13 -3.73
CA VAL A 48 -5.91 12.67 -2.34
C VAL A 48 -6.53 13.64 -1.35
N ALA A 49 -6.34 14.94 -1.53
CA ALA A 49 -6.93 15.96 -0.64
C ALA A 49 -8.46 15.93 -0.66
N ARG A 50 -9.04 15.68 -1.85
CA ARG A 50 -10.48 15.54 -2.09
C ARG A 50 -11.06 14.19 -1.63
N GLY A 51 -10.21 13.19 -1.37
CA GLY A 51 -10.64 11.84 -0.99
C GLY A 51 -11.17 10.99 -2.14
N ARG A 52 -10.84 11.33 -3.39
CA ARG A 52 -11.19 10.56 -4.59
C ARG A 52 -10.09 9.60 -5.04
N LEU A 53 -8.89 9.75 -4.45
CA LEU A 53 -7.74 8.86 -4.62
C LEU A 53 -7.11 8.62 -3.25
N ILE A 54 -6.67 7.39 -2.99
CA ILE A 54 -5.94 7.02 -1.77
C ILE A 54 -4.58 6.41 -2.11
N ILE A 55 -3.66 6.48 -1.15
CA ILE A 55 -2.36 5.80 -1.20
C ILE A 55 -2.23 4.99 0.10
N PRO A 56 -2.46 3.66 0.10
CA PRO A 56 -2.44 2.83 1.30
C PRO A 56 -1.00 2.57 1.75
N ALA A 57 -0.42 3.53 2.46
CA ALA A 57 1.02 3.54 2.77
C ALA A 57 1.29 3.73 4.26
N ASN A 58 0.91 2.72 5.06
CA ASN A 58 1.20 2.67 6.49
C ASN A 58 2.69 2.95 6.76
N VAL A 59 2.98 3.77 7.77
CA VAL A 59 4.34 4.18 8.17
C VAL A 59 5.22 2.99 8.60
N ASN A 60 4.61 1.90 9.08
CA ASN A 60 5.34 0.70 9.50
C ASN A 60 5.68 -0.23 8.33
N HIS A 61 5.03 -0.08 7.17
CA HIS A 61 5.31 -0.90 5.98
C HIS A 61 6.35 -0.20 5.10
N THR A 62 7.60 -0.21 5.55
CA THR A 62 8.72 0.53 4.94
C THR A 62 9.28 -0.09 3.65
N ASN A 63 8.96 -1.36 3.41
CA ASN A 63 9.31 -2.08 2.17
C ASN A 63 8.27 -1.93 1.05
N LEU A 64 7.14 -1.27 1.32
CA LEU A 64 6.09 -1.03 0.34
C LEU A 64 6.60 -0.21 -0.85
N GLU A 65 6.26 -0.65 -2.05
CA GLU A 65 6.24 0.18 -3.25
C GLU A 65 4.87 0.89 -3.34
N PRO A 66 4.80 2.21 -3.16
CA PRO A 66 3.52 2.90 -3.12
C PRO A 66 2.71 2.76 -4.42
N MET A 67 1.39 2.79 -4.26
CA MET A 67 0.45 2.84 -5.37
C MET A 67 -0.77 3.70 -5.07
N ALA A 68 -1.46 4.12 -6.13
CA ALA A 68 -2.65 4.95 -6.06
C ALA A 68 -3.91 4.17 -6.43
N ILE A 69 -4.94 4.24 -5.59
CA ILE A 69 -6.26 3.65 -5.84
C ILE A 69 -7.28 4.78 -5.90
N GLY A 70 -7.92 4.98 -7.05
CA GLY A 70 -9.02 5.93 -7.20
C GLY A 70 -9.03 6.61 -8.57
N VAL A 71 -9.67 7.77 -8.63
CA VAL A 71 -9.85 8.50 -9.89
C VAL A 71 -8.49 8.90 -10.48
N ALA A 72 -8.40 8.86 -11.81
CA ALA A 72 -7.22 9.20 -12.62
C ALA A 72 -6.07 8.19 -12.60
N SER A 73 -5.97 7.30 -11.59
CA SER A 73 -5.04 6.15 -11.68
C SER A 73 -5.65 5.03 -12.52
N LYS A 74 -4.81 4.11 -13.01
CA LYS A 74 -5.29 2.89 -13.67
C LYS A 74 -6.16 2.07 -12.71
N CYS A 75 -7.10 1.30 -13.24
CA CYS A 75 -7.82 0.31 -12.44
C CYS A 75 -6.83 -0.63 -11.73
N LYS A 76 -7.12 -0.97 -10.47
CA LYS A 76 -6.26 -1.78 -9.60
C LYS A 76 -6.97 -3.07 -9.23
N ILE A 77 -6.22 -4.17 -9.16
CA ILE A 77 -6.76 -5.49 -8.80
C ILE A 77 -6.20 -5.98 -7.46
N ASN A 78 -7.07 -6.54 -6.62
CA ASN A 78 -6.67 -7.14 -5.35
C ASN A 78 -6.73 -8.67 -5.43
N ALA A 79 -5.71 -9.35 -4.93
CA ALA A 79 -5.74 -10.79 -4.70
C ALA A 79 -5.99 -11.10 -3.21
N ASN A 80 -6.87 -12.05 -2.94
CA ASN A 80 -7.06 -12.57 -1.59
C ASN A 80 -6.23 -13.84 -1.42
N ILE A 81 -5.41 -13.88 -0.38
CA ILE A 81 -4.71 -15.08 0.08
C ILE A 81 -5.14 -15.36 1.53
N GLY A 82 -4.57 -16.38 2.15
CA GLY A 82 -4.84 -16.73 3.53
C GLY A 82 -5.02 -18.22 3.74
N ASN A 83 -4.74 -18.65 4.96
CA ASN A 83 -4.91 -20.03 5.38
C ASN A 83 -6.32 -20.29 5.94
N SER A 84 -6.64 -21.57 6.09
CA SER A 84 -7.82 -22.02 6.81
C SER A 84 -7.43 -22.82 8.04
N ALA A 85 -8.38 -23.06 8.96
CA ALA A 85 -8.16 -23.95 10.11
C ALA A 85 -7.82 -25.39 9.71
N VAL A 86 -8.05 -25.76 8.44
CA VAL A 86 -7.91 -27.12 7.92
C VAL A 86 -6.70 -27.28 7.01
N THR A 87 -6.20 -26.18 6.42
CA THR A 87 -5.16 -26.21 5.38
C THR A 87 -4.33 -24.92 5.35
N SER A 88 -3.06 -25.08 4.95
CA SER A 88 -2.05 -24.06 4.64
C SER A 88 -1.07 -23.69 5.76
N ASN A 89 0.20 -23.61 5.36
CA ASN A 89 1.38 -23.24 6.15
C ASN A 89 1.93 -21.87 5.67
N ILE A 90 2.89 -21.31 6.41
CA ILE A 90 3.47 -19.98 6.10
C ILE A 90 4.09 -19.96 4.70
N GLU A 91 4.82 -21.00 4.33
CA GLU A 91 5.51 -21.10 3.04
C GLU A 91 4.54 -21.04 1.85
N GLU A 92 3.41 -21.75 1.93
CA GLU A 92 2.35 -21.72 0.91
C GLU A 92 1.70 -20.33 0.79
N GLU A 93 1.48 -19.62 1.91
CA GLU A 93 0.97 -18.24 1.87
C GLU A 93 1.96 -17.28 1.21
N LEU A 94 3.24 -17.42 1.52
CA LEU A 94 4.31 -16.62 0.90
C LEU A 94 4.43 -16.91 -0.60
N GLU A 95 4.27 -18.17 -1.01
CA GLU A 95 4.26 -18.54 -2.42
C GLU A 95 3.05 -17.93 -3.15
N LYS A 96 1.85 -18.02 -2.56
CA LYS A 96 0.64 -17.37 -3.10
C LYS A 96 0.80 -15.85 -3.21
N LEU A 97 1.42 -15.20 -2.23
CA LEU A 97 1.75 -13.78 -2.27
C LEU A 97 2.67 -13.46 -3.46
N ARG A 98 3.77 -14.20 -3.61
CA ARG A 98 4.74 -14.02 -4.70
C ARG A 98 4.09 -14.22 -6.07
N TYR A 99 3.26 -15.25 -6.23
CA TYR A 99 2.53 -15.47 -7.48
C TYR A 99 1.53 -14.36 -7.79
N SER A 100 0.78 -13.91 -6.77
CA SER A 100 -0.18 -12.82 -6.94
C SER A 100 0.50 -11.56 -7.49
N VAL A 101 1.61 -11.15 -6.87
CA VAL A 101 2.39 -9.98 -7.33
C VAL A 101 2.98 -10.23 -8.72
N LYS A 102 3.55 -11.42 -8.97
CA LYS A 102 4.14 -11.79 -10.28
C LYS A 102 3.15 -11.67 -11.43
N TYR A 103 1.89 -12.06 -11.22
CA TYR A 103 0.84 -12.00 -12.24
C TYR A 103 0.06 -10.67 -12.24
N GLY A 104 0.51 -9.67 -11.47
CA GLY A 104 0.03 -8.30 -11.57
C GLY A 104 -1.03 -7.90 -10.55
N ALA A 105 -1.19 -8.64 -9.44
CA ALA A 105 -1.99 -8.15 -8.32
C ALA A 105 -1.37 -6.85 -7.78
N ASP A 106 -2.20 -5.82 -7.70
CA ASP A 106 -1.80 -4.50 -7.22
C ASP A 106 -1.74 -4.47 -5.69
N THR A 107 -2.73 -5.09 -5.06
CA THR A 107 -2.77 -5.28 -3.61
C THR A 107 -3.06 -6.73 -3.28
N VAL A 108 -2.65 -7.13 -2.07
CA VAL A 108 -2.95 -8.45 -1.55
C VAL A 108 -3.55 -8.29 -0.16
N MET A 109 -4.60 -9.05 0.12
CA MET A 109 -5.22 -9.13 1.43
C MET A 109 -5.04 -10.54 1.99
N ASP A 110 -4.46 -10.61 3.19
CA ASP A 110 -4.39 -11.86 3.94
C ASP A 110 -5.66 -12.05 4.80
N LEU A 111 -6.48 -13.01 4.38
CA LEU A 111 -7.73 -13.41 5.02
C LEU A 111 -7.58 -14.69 5.84
N SER A 112 -6.37 -14.99 6.31
CA SER A 112 -6.08 -16.14 7.19
C SER A 112 -7.04 -16.25 8.38
N THR A 113 -7.51 -17.47 8.63
CA THR A 113 -8.50 -17.79 9.69
C THR A 113 -8.02 -18.85 10.67
N GLY A 114 -6.89 -19.53 10.39
CA GLY A 114 -6.38 -20.64 11.19
C GLY A 114 -4.93 -20.44 11.64
N GLY A 115 -4.49 -21.27 12.59
CA GLY A 115 -3.09 -21.29 13.05
C GLY A 115 -2.62 -19.97 13.65
N ASP A 116 -1.33 -19.66 13.47
CA ASP A 116 -0.69 -18.44 13.96
C ASP A 116 -0.78 -17.30 12.94
N ILE A 117 -1.94 -16.63 12.91
CA ILE A 117 -2.22 -15.51 12.00
C ILE A 117 -1.18 -14.37 12.14
N PRO A 118 -0.78 -13.92 13.35
CA PRO A 118 0.26 -12.91 13.50
C PRO A 118 1.60 -13.29 12.87
N ALA A 119 2.04 -14.54 13.03
CA ALA A 119 3.30 -14.99 12.43
C ALA A 119 3.22 -15.00 10.90
N ILE A 120 2.11 -15.52 10.35
CA ILE A 120 1.87 -15.56 8.89
C ILE A 120 1.90 -14.15 8.29
N ARG A 121 1.24 -13.18 8.92
CA ARG A 121 1.19 -11.78 8.45
C ARG A 121 2.51 -11.03 8.54
N LYS A 122 3.43 -11.51 9.39
CA LYS A 122 4.73 -10.87 9.62
C LYS A 122 5.81 -11.39 8.68
N ALA A 123 5.68 -12.64 8.24
CA ALA A 123 6.60 -13.31 7.33
C ALA A 123 6.67 -12.58 5.97
#